data_AF-A0A6I4HS96-F1
#
_entry.id   AF-A0A6I4HS96-F1
#
_cell.length_a   1.000
_cell.length_b   1.000
_cell.length_c   1.000
_cell.angle_alpha   90.00
_cell.angle_beta   90.00
_cell.angle_gamma   90.00
#
_symmetry.space_group_name_H-M   'P 1'
#
loop_
_entity.id
_entity.type
_entity.pdbx_description
1 polymer ?
#
loop_
_entity_poly.entity_id
_entity_poly.type
_entity_poly.pdbx_seq_one_letter_code
_entity_poly.pdbx_strand_id
1 'polypeptide(L)'
;MKTVLISALIIYSVSITVLFFMMREMLHKHIQSKVNEEPKTKYNWSKIPDNVNWVATNENGFAWGYEGKPVSGWLHSGFWYLGGNKGLVYWPYENPYKGDWQDSLEKRPEELTK
;
A
#
# COMPACT_ATOMS: atom_id res chain seq x y z
N MET A 1 -56.73 18.04 -2.01
CA MET A 1 -55.96 17.19 -2.95
C MET A 1 -54.62 17.82 -3.35
N LYS A 2 -54.56 19.06 -3.88
CA LYS A 2 -53.30 19.75 -4.21
C LYS A 2 -52.33 19.93 -3.04
N THR A 3 -52.81 20.36 -1.87
CA THR A 3 -51.98 20.54 -0.66
C THR A 3 -51.34 19.24 -0.19
N VAL A 4 -52.13 18.15 -0.13
CA VAL A 4 -51.64 16.80 0.22
C VAL A 4 -50.55 16.33 -0.75
N LEU A 5 -50.73 16.58 -2.06
CA LEU A 5 -49.76 16.22 -3.09
C LEU A 5 -48.44 16.98 -2.93
N ILE A 6 -48.51 18.29 -2.63
CA ILE A 6 -47.35 19.15 -2.37
C ILE A 6 -46.62 18.67 -1.11
N SER A 7 -47.35 18.36 -0.03
CA SER A 7 -46.76 17.81 1.20
C SER A 7 -46.04 16.49 0.94
N ALA A 8 -46.63 15.58 0.15
CA ALA A 8 -45.99 14.32 -0.20
C ALA A 8 -44.70 14.51 -1.03
N LEU A 9 -44.69 15.47 -1.97
CA LEU A 9 -43.50 15.81 -2.76
C LEU A 9 -42.37 16.37 -1.90
N ILE A 10 -42.68 17.21 -0.91
CA ILE A 10 -41.69 17.75 0.04
C ILE A 10 -41.12 16.64 0.91
N ILE A 11 -41.97 15.75 1.44
CA ILE A 11 -41.51 14.60 2.26
C ILE A 11 -40.59 13.70 1.43
N TYR A 12 -40.96 13.43 0.17
CA TYR A 12 -40.16 12.60 -0.71
C TYR A 12 -38.81 13.24 -1.05
N SER A 13 -38.78 14.54 -1.34
CA SER A 13 -37.54 15.26 -1.65
C SER A 13 -36.58 15.28 -0.46
N VAL A 14 -37.09 15.52 0.75
CA VAL A 14 -36.30 15.47 1.99
C VAL A 14 -35.81 14.04 2.27
N SER A 15 -36.63 13.03 1.99
CA SER A 15 -36.24 11.63 2.18
C SER A 15 -35.08 11.22 1.24
N ILE A 16 -35.13 11.66 -0.03
CA ILE A 16 -34.05 11.42 -1.00
C ILE A 16 -32.76 12.10 -0.56
N THR A 17 -32.81 13.36 -0.11
CA THR A 17 -31.60 14.10 0.27
C THR A 17 -30.92 13.46 1.48
N VAL A 18 -31.70 12.98 2.46
CA VAL A 18 -31.17 12.22 3.59
C VAL A 18 -30.52 10.91 3.12
N LEU A 19 -31.17 10.15 2.25
CA LEU A 19 -30.60 8.91 1.71
C LEU A 19 -29.28 9.15 0.96
N PHE A 20 -29.24 10.20 0.12
CA PHE A 20 -28.04 10.57 -0.62
C PHE A 20 -26.89 10.96 0.30
N PHE A 21 -27.19 11.71 1.37
CA PHE A 21 -26.19 12.07 2.39
C PHE A 21 -25.63 10.83 3.09
N MET A 22 -26.49 9.89 3.50
CA MET A 22 -26.08 8.63 4.14
C MET A 22 -25.23 7.76 3.19
N MET A 23 -25.61 7.64 1.92
CA MET A 23 -24.82 6.93 0.91
C MET A 23 -23.44 7.56 0.71
N ARG A 24 -23.37 8.89 0.66
CA ARG A 24 -22.09 9.61 0.53
C ARG A 24 -21.19 9.36 1.74
N GLU A 25 -21.73 9.38 2.97
CA GLU A 25 -20.94 9.07 4.16
C GLU A 25 -20.44 7.62 4.17
N MET A 26 -21.29 6.66 3.82
CA MET A 26 -20.88 5.25 3.73
C MET A 26 -19.78 5.05 2.68
N LEU A 27 -19.91 5.70 1.52
CA LEU A 27 -18.89 5.67 0.48
C LEU A 27 -17.58 6.31 0.95
N HIS A 28 -17.64 7.47 1.61
CA HIS A 28 -16.45 8.09 2.18
C HIS A 28 -15.78 7.20 3.23
N LYS A 29 -16.55 6.58 4.14
CA LYS A 29 -16.00 5.64 5.13
C LYS A 29 -15.36 4.44 4.46
N HIS A 30 -15.98 3.88 3.42
CA HIS A 30 -15.42 2.74 2.68
C HIS A 30 -14.14 3.11 1.90
N ILE A 31 -14.12 4.29 1.27
CA ILE A 31 -12.92 4.79 0.60
C ILE A 31 -11.80 5.02 1.62
N GLN A 32 -12.11 5.68 2.74
CA GLN A 32 -11.14 5.94 3.81
C GLN A 32 -10.64 4.64 4.45
N SER A 33 -11.50 3.64 4.68
CA SER A 33 -11.06 2.35 5.21
C SER A 33 -10.11 1.64 4.25
N LYS A 34 -10.36 1.70 2.95
CA LYS A 34 -9.48 1.10 1.93
C LYS A 34 -8.16 1.85 1.78
N VAL A 35 -8.14 3.17 2.00
CA VAL A 35 -6.92 4.00 1.97
C VAL A 35 -6.10 3.82 3.25
N ASN A 36 -6.75 3.61 4.40
CA ASN A 36 -6.09 3.40 5.69
C ASN A 36 -5.66 1.95 5.93
N GLU A 37 -5.91 1.04 4.99
CA GLU A 37 -5.18 -0.22 4.95
C GLU A 37 -3.74 0.09 4.56
N GLU A 38 -2.88 0.25 5.57
CA GLU A 38 -1.44 0.27 5.33
C GLU A 38 -1.06 -0.96 4.50
N PRO A 39 -0.20 -0.81 3.47
CA PRO A 39 0.19 -1.94 2.68
C PRO A 39 0.82 -2.99 3.61
N LYS A 40 0.24 -4.20 3.62
CA LYS A 40 0.69 -5.33 4.45
C LYS A 40 2.19 -5.63 4.27
N THR A 41 2.79 -5.15 3.19
CA THR A 41 4.19 -5.30 2.81
C THR A 41 4.77 -3.98 2.30
N LYS A 42 6.05 -3.73 2.58
CA LYS A 42 6.82 -2.56 2.12
C LYS A 42 6.99 -2.54 0.60
N TYR A 43 7.00 -3.72 -0.03
CA TYR A 43 7.15 -3.85 -1.48
C TYR A 43 5.99 -4.63 -2.10
N ASN A 44 5.73 -4.39 -3.38
CA ASN A 44 4.77 -5.17 -4.15
C ASN A 44 5.41 -6.47 -4.66
N TRP A 45 5.29 -7.54 -3.88
CA TRP A 45 5.85 -8.86 -4.18
C TRP A 45 5.31 -9.51 -5.46
N SER A 46 4.12 -9.11 -5.95
CA SER A 46 3.59 -9.63 -7.21
C SER A 46 4.38 -9.20 -8.45
N LYS A 47 5.20 -8.14 -8.34
CA LYS A 47 6.07 -7.64 -9.42
C LYS A 47 7.51 -8.11 -9.29
N ILE A 48 7.83 -8.82 -8.22
CA ILE A 48 9.20 -9.22 -7.88
C ILE A 48 9.39 -10.67 -8.28
N PRO A 49 10.45 -11.01 -9.05
CA PRO A 49 10.73 -12.39 -9.47
C PRO A 49 10.74 -13.39 -8.30
N ASP A 50 10.21 -14.60 -8.52
CA ASP A 50 10.00 -15.59 -7.45
C ASP A 50 11.28 -16.12 -6.81
N ASN A 51 12.42 -16.02 -7.50
CA ASN A 51 13.73 -16.36 -6.93
C ASN A 51 14.22 -15.34 -5.88
N VAL A 52 13.58 -14.17 -5.78
CA VAL A 52 13.91 -13.15 -4.78
C VAL A 52 13.14 -13.40 -3.48
N ASN A 53 13.88 -13.61 -2.40
CA ASN A 53 13.33 -13.90 -1.07
C ASN A 53 13.37 -12.69 -0.13
N TRP A 54 14.22 -11.71 -0.42
CA TRP A 54 14.39 -10.52 0.41
C TRP A 54 14.49 -9.28 -0.47
N VAL A 55 13.92 -8.17 -0.02
CA VAL A 55 14.09 -6.86 -0.67
C VAL A 55 14.51 -5.83 0.36
N ALA A 56 15.44 -4.97 -0.04
CA ALA A 56 15.90 -3.88 0.81
C ALA A 56 16.21 -2.63 -0.02
N THR A 57 15.86 -1.48 0.52
CA THR A 57 16.13 -0.16 -0.03
C THR A 57 17.48 0.34 0.50
N ASN A 58 18.28 0.92 -0.38
CA ASN A 58 19.55 1.55 -0.03
C ASN A 58 19.34 3.04 0.31
N GLU A 59 20.39 3.73 0.80
CA GLU A 59 20.29 5.14 1.20
C GLU A 59 19.80 6.08 0.09
N ASN A 60 20.05 5.70 -1.17
CA ASN A 60 19.70 6.47 -2.35
C ASN A 60 18.29 6.15 -2.87
N GLY A 61 17.52 5.34 -2.15
CA GLY A 61 16.15 4.98 -2.48
C GLY A 61 16.00 3.84 -3.50
N PHE A 62 17.08 3.20 -3.95
CA PHE A 62 17.01 2.04 -4.83
C PHE A 62 16.62 0.80 -4.04
N ALA A 63 15.63 0.05 -4.52
CA ALA A 63 15.27 -1.24 -3.95
C ALA A 63 15.98 -2.38 -4.68
N TRP A 64 16.64 -3.25 -3.92
CA TRP A 64 17.35 -4.41 -4.42
C TRP A 64 16.74 -5.69 -3.87
N GLY A 65 16.60 -6.68 -4.74
CA GLY A 65 16.14 -8.03 -4.42
C GLY A 65 17.33 -8.97 -4.21
N TYR A 66 17.19 -9.89 -3.25
CA TYR A 66 18.21 -10.83 -2.81
C TYR A 66 17.62 -12.25 -2.67
N GLU A 67 18.41 -13.26 -3.02
CA GLU A 67 18.06 -14.68 -2.81
C GLU A 67 18.22 -15.09 -1.33
N GLY A 68 19.26 -14.58 -0.67
CA GLY A 68 19.54 -14.79 0.76
C GLY A 68 19.24 -13.54 1.59
N LYS A 69 19.17 -13.68 2.90
CA LYS A 69 18.95 -12.55 3.81
C LYS A 69 20.18 -11.64 3.78
N PRO A 70 20.09 -10.39 3.30
CA PRO A 70 21.21 -9.49 3.35
C PRO A 70 21.37 -8.91 4.77
N VAL A 71 22.55 -8.36 5.04
CA VAL A 71 22.88 -7.65 6.27
C VAL A 71 23.16 -6.18 5.95
N SER A 72 22.70 -5.27 6.81
CA SER A 72 23.13 -3.87 6.73
C SER A 72 24.59 -3.81 7.11
N GLY A 73 25.41 -3.19 6.26
CA GLY A 73 26.85 -3.12 6.49
C GLY A 73 27.17 -2.27 7.72
N TRP A 74 28.06 -2.78 8.59
CA TRP A 74 28.62 -2.03 9.72
C TRP A 74 29.35 -0.75 9.29
N LEU A 75 29.75 -0.67 8.02
CA LEU A 75 30.46 0.48 7.43
C LEU A 75 29.56 1.69 7.14
N HIS A 76 28.26 1.64 7.45
CA HIS A 76 27.29 2.72 7.13
C HIS A 76 27.35 3.19 5.67
N SER A 77 27.74 2.30 4.76
CA SER A 77 27.96 2.61 3.34
C SER A 77 26.67 2.78 2.55
N GLY A 78 25.52 2.86 3.20
CA GLY A 78 24.23 3.05 2.54
C GLY A 78 23.71 1.83 1.79
N PHE A 79 24.30 0.64 1.96
CA PHE A 79 23.95 -0.57 1.22
C PHE A 79 23.74 -1.81 2.12
N TRP A 80 23.04 -2.78 1.53
CA TRP A 80 22.82 -4.13 2.07
C TRP A 80 23.76 -5.14 1.39
N TYR A 81 24.32 -6.07 2.17
CA TYR A 81 25.38 -7.00 1.75
C TYR A 81 25.01 -8.46 2.00
N LEU A 82 25.78 -9.39 1.42
CA LEU A 82 25.72 -10.84 1.72
C LEU A 82 24.36 -11.54 1.44
N GLY A 83 23.52 -10.98 0.58
CA GLY A 83 22.23 -11.58 0.20
C GLY A 83 22.27 -12.55 -1.00
N GLY A 84 23.46 -13.03 -1.39
CA GLY A 84 23.62 -13.84 -2.61
C GLY A 84 23.46 -13.01 -3.89
N ASN A 85 22.85 -13.60 -4.93
CA ASN A 85 22.59 -12.88 -6.17
C ASN A 85 21.64 -11.70 -5.91
N LYS A 86 21.95 -10.54 -6.51
CA LYS A 86 21.18 -9.31 -6.32
C LYS A 86 20.71 -8.73 -7.64
N GLY A 87 19.45 -8.29 -7.66
CA GLY A 87 18.83 -7.64 -8.81
C GLY A 87 18.20 -6.32 -8.41
N LEU A 88 18.24 -5.32 -9.30
CA LEU A 88 17.50 -4.09 -9.10
C LEU A 88 16.00 -4.40 -9.22
N VAL A 89 15.21 -3.97 -8.23
CA VAL A 89 13.76 -4.17 -8.19
C VAL A 89 13.02 -2.88 -8.50
N TYR A 90 13.44 -1.76 -7.89
CA TYR A 90 12.84 -0.44 -8.14
C TYR A 90 13.91 0.63 -8.26
N TRP A 91 13.72 1.53 -9.23
CA TRP A 91 14.40 2.82 -9.22
C TRP A 91 13.85 3.71 -8.07
N PRO A 92 14.60 4.73 -7.61
CA PRO A 92 14.18 5.58 -6.49
C PRO A 92 12.81 6.23 -6.66
N TYR A 93 12.47 6.63 -7.89
CA TYR A 93 11.19 7.24 -8.20
C TYR A 93 10.02 6.24 -8.21
N GLU A 94 10.30 4.94 -8.41
CA GLU A 94 9.29 3.87 -8.45
C GLU A 94 9.13 3.17 -7.11
N ASN A 95 10.16 3.24 -6.25
CA ASN A 95 10.20 2.49 -5.00
C ASN A 95 9.04 2.90 -4.08
N PRO A 96 8.12 1.99 -3.73
CA PRO A 96 6.99 2.31 -2.85
C PRO A 96 7.44 2.60 -1.41
N TYR A 97 8.59 2.07 -0.97
CA TYR A 97 9.10 2.32 0.37
C TYR A 97 9.83 3.66 0.45
N LYS A 98 9.34 4.56 1.31
CA LYS A 98 9.88 5.93 1.50
C LYS A 98 10.39 6.21 2.92
N GLY A 99 10.47 5.18 3.78
CA GLY A 99 10.97 5.29 5.15
C GLY A 99 12.49 5.27 5.25
N ASP A 100 13.01 5.08 6.47
CA ASP A 100 14.45 4.89 6.69
C ASP A 100 14.92 3.60 5.97
N TRP A 101 15.93 3.74 5.13
CA TRP A 101 16.46 2.62 4.36
C TRP A 101 16.97 1.49 5.27
N GLN A 102 17.37 1.77 6.50
CA GLN A 102 17.81 0.75 7.47
C GLN A 102 16.65 -0.14 7.94
N ASP A 103 15.44 0.39 7.97
CA ASP A 103 14.22 -0.33 8.31
C ASP A 103 13.55 -0.97 7.08
N SER A 104 14.15 -0.82 5.89
CA SER A 104 13.51 -1.21 4.63
C SER A 104 13.56 -2.70 4.32
N LEU A 105 14.35 -3.49 5.06
CA LEU A 105 14.50 -4.91 4.80
C LEU A 105 13.16 -5.64 5.01
N GLU A 106 12.78 -6.46 4.04
CA GLU A 106 11.58 -7.28 4.08
C GLU A 106 11.84 -8.65 3.47
N LYS A 107 11.30 -9.70 4.12
CA LYS A 107 11.25 -11.06 3.59
C LYS A 107 9.98 -11.24 2.77
N ARG A 108 10.04 -12.02 1.69
CA ARG A 108 8.87 -12.46 0.94
C ARG A 108 7.86 -13.12 1.90
N PRO A 109 6.57 -12.71 1.90
CA PRO A 109 5.55 -13.35 2.70
C PRO A 109 5.32 -14.80 2.30
N GLU A 110 5.30 -15.72 3.26
CA GLU A 110 5.11 -17.16 3.04
C GLU A 110 3.68 -17.50 2.59
N GLU A 111 2.71 -16.63 2.88
CA GLU A 111 1.30 -16.79 2.49
C GLU A 111 1.05 -16.59 0.98
N LEU A 112 2.00 -15.99 0.24
CA LEU A 112 1.89 -15.76 -1.21
C LEU A 112 2.46 -16.91 -2.04
N THR A 113 3.12 -17.88 -1.41
CA THR A 113 3.63 -19.11 -2.03
C THR A 113 2.68 -20.27 -1.72
N LYS A 114 1.62 -20.42 -2.52
CA LYS A 114 0.79 -21.64 -2.58
C LYS A 114 0.58 -22.05 -4.02
#